data_AF-A0A191YUG5-F1
#
_entry.id   AF-A0A191YUG5-F1
#
_cell.length_a   1.000
_cell.length_b   1.000
_cell.length_c   1.000
_cell.angle_alpha   90.00
_cell.angle_beta   90.00
_cell.angle_gamma   90.00
#
_symmetry.space_group_name_H-M   'P 1'
#
loop_
_entity.id
_entity.type
_entity.pdbx_description
1 polymer ?
#
loop_
_entity_poly.entity_id
_entity_poly.type
_entity_poly.pdbx_seq_one_letter_code
_entity_poly.pdbx_strand_id
1 'polypeptide(L)'
;MGYHLAAQRSGKKKLVYWRYQCSTFLRQTFVEWAAHSITQSTWAEAYYRQQRAKGCSYQATLRGLAFKWIRIVYRCWKTSTVYDEKAYLQALIRRGSTLIEIPMEEASG
;
A
#
# COMPACT_ATOMS: atom_id res chain seq x y z
N MET A 1 12.05 10.13 28.12
CA MET A 1 11.13 9.15 28.74
C MET A 1 11.06 7.92 27.82
N GLY A 2 11.95 6.94 28.02
CA GLY A 2 12.07 5.76 27.15
C GLY A 2 11.06 4.66 27.50
N TYR A 3 10.43 4.05 26.50
CA TYR A 3 9.52 2.92 26.68
C TYR A 3 10.21 1.61 26.34
N HIS A 4 10.59 0.87 27.38
CA HIS A 4 11.18 -0.46 27.31
C HIS A 4 10.11 -1.53 27.00
N LEU A 5 10.53 -2.61 26.32
CA LEU A 5 9.73 -3.82 26.13
C LEU A 5 9.50 -4.51 27.49
N ALA A 6 8.26 -4.53 27.98
CA ALA A 6 7.92 -5.29 29.18
C ALA A 6 7.56 -6.74 28.81
N ALA A 7 8.51 -7.66 28.97
CA ALA A 7 8.21 -9.08 29.07
C ALA A 7 7.95 -9.39 30.56
N GLN A 8 6.68 -9.44 30.97
CA GLN A 8 6.35 -9.86 32.33
C GLN A 8 6.52 -11.38 32.41
N ARG A 9 7.58 -11.83 33.10
CA ARG A 9 7.80 -13.24 33.42
C ARG A 9 7.43 -13.46 34.88
N SER A 10 6.26 -14.04 35.12
CA SER A 10 5.94 -14.67 36.41
C SER A 10 5.89 -16.18 36.17
N GLY A 11 6.57 -16.95 37.02
CA GLY A 11 7.16 -18.28 36.76
C GLY A 11 6.27 -19.42 36.24
N LYS A 12 5.01 -19.20 35.86
CA LYS A 12 4.16 -20.19 35.18
C LYS A 12 3.33 -19.66 33.99
N LYS A 13 3.41 -18.36 33.65
CA LYS A 13 2.59 -17.78 32.57
C LYS A 13 3.39 -16.81 31.71
N LYS A 14 3.41 -17.05 30.39
CA LYS A 14 3.98 -16.16 29.38
C LYS A 14 2.83 -15.47 28.64
N LEU A 15 2.54 -14.23 29.00
CA LEU A 15 1.55 -13.40 28.30
C LEU A 15 2.29 -12.55 27.26
N VAL A 16 2.04 -12.81 25.98
CA VAL A 16 2.52 -11.98 24.87
C VAL A 16 1.36 -11.08 24.47
N TYR A 17 1.36 -9.83 24.93
CA TYR A 17 0.41 -8.83 24.47
C TYR A 17 0.78 -8.40 23.05
N TRP A 18 -0.14 -8.53 22.10
CA TRP A 18 -0.01 -7.92 20.78
C TRP A 18 0.06 -6.40 20.94
N ARG A 19 1.09 -5.76 20.41
CA ARG A 19 1.16 -4.30 20.36
C ARG A 19 0.23 -3.80 19.26
N TYR A 20 -0.97 -3.37 19.64
CA TYR A 20 -1.93 -2.72 18.74
C TYR A 20 -1.56 -1.26 18.40
N GLN A 21 -0.36 -0.80 18.76
CA GLN A 21 0.11 0.54 18.42
C GLN A 21 0.64 0.54 16.97
N CYS A 22 -0.25 0.70 15.99
CA CYS A 22 0.18 1.12 14.67
C CYS A 22 0.79 2.52 14.81
N SER A 23 2.03 2.73 14.38
CA SER A 23 2.61 4.06 14.40
C SER A 23 1.82 4.98 13.45
N THR A 24 1.30 6.06 14.00
CA THR A 24 0.57 7.10 13.26
C THR A 24 1.44 7.68 12.16
N PHE A 25 2.72 7.88 12.45
CA PHE A 25 3.73 8.30 11.50
C PHE A 25 3.78 7.39 10.27
N LEU A 26 4.00 6.07 10.42
CA LEU A 26 4.11 5.18 9.27
C LEU A 26 2.82 5.17 8.45
N ARG A 27 1.66 5.14 9.11
CA ARG A 27 0.38 5.18 8.41
C ARG A 27 0.25 6.45 7.56
N GLN A 28 0.58 7.60 8.12
CA GLN A 28 0.52 8.89 7.44
C GLN A 28 1.51 8.94 6.27
N THR A 29 2.76 8.52 6.49
CA THR A 29 3.79 8.46 5.46
C THR A 29 3.35 7.64 4.25
N PHE A 30 2.76 6.45 4.46
CA PHE A 30 2.28 5.63 3.34
C PHE A 30 1.11 6.26 2.59
N VAL A 31 0.24 7.01 3.28
CA VAL A 31 -0.87 7.73 2.66
C VAL A 31 -0.37 8.90 1.81
N GLU A 32 0.59 9.66 2.32
CA GLU A 32 1.24 10.76 1.59
C GLU A 32 2.02 10.26 0.39
N TRP A 33 2.80 9.19 0.56
CA TRP A 33 3.51 8.55 -0.54
C TRP A 33 2.55 8.00 -1.60
N ALA A 34 1.44 7.38 -1.19
CA ALA A 34 0.41 6.94 -2.11
C ALA A 34 -0.20 8.11 -2.89
N ALA A 35 -0.46 9.26 -2.24
CA ALA A 35 -0.93 10.45 -2.93
C ALA A 35 0.08 10.96 -3.97
N HIS A 36 1.36 11.00 -3.63
CA HIS A 36 2.41 11.40 -4.56
C HIS A 36 2.58 10.42 -5.73
N SER A 37 2.40 9.11 -5.49
CA SER A 37 2.53 8.09 -6.52
C SER A 37 1.49 8.17 -7.64
N ILE A 38 0.36 8.86 -7.41
CA ILE A 38 -0.70 9.01 -8.41
C ILE A 38 -0.19 9.71 -9.67
N THR A 39 0.73 10.66 -9.55
CA THR A 39 1.27 11.38 -10.72
C THR A 39 2.47 10.69 -11.36
N GLN A 40 3.06 9.71 -10.67
CA GLN A 40 4.30 9.05 -11.09
C GLN A 40 4.08 7.63 -11.63
N SER A 41 2.94 7.01 -11.30
CA SER A 41 2.66 5.62 -11.61
C SER A 41 1.29 5.46 -12.27
N THR A 42 1.32 4.83 -13.43
CA THR A 42 0.16 4.60 -14.30
C THR A 42 -0.93 3.77 -13.60
N TRP A 43 -0.56 2.69 -12.90
CA TRP A 43 -1.56 1.86 -12.21
C TRP A 43 -2.12 2.56 -10.96
N ALA A 44 -1.32 3.39 -10.29
CA ALA A 44 -1.75 4.13 -9.11
C ALA A 44 -2.80 5.18 -9.51
N GLU A 45 -2.59 5.86 -10.63
CA GLU A 45 -3.56 6.77 -11.23
C GLU A 45 -4.85 6.05 -11.64
N ALA A 46 -4.73 4.95 -12.38
CA ALA A 46 -5.87 4.16 -12.82
C ALA A 46 -6.71 3.67 -11.63
N TYR A 47 -6.07 3.21 -10.56
CA TYR A 47 -6.75 2.83 -9.33
C TYR A 47 -7.46 4.01 -8.68
N TYR A 48 -6.81 5.16 -8.59
CA TYR A 48 -7.40 6.37 -8.02
C TYR A 48 -8.65 6.79 -8.80
N ARG A 49 -8.56 6.91 -10.13
CA ARG A 49 -9.68 7.25 -11.02
C ARG A 49 -10.84 6.26 -10.85
N GLN A 50 -10.55 4.95 -10.82
CA GLN A 50 -11.56 3.91 -10.64
C GLN A 50 -12.30 4.05 -9.29
N GLN A 51 -11.57 4.30 -8.20
CA GLN A 51 -12.19 4.44 -6.88
C GLN A 51 -12.99 5.74 -6.75
N ARG A 52 -12.54 6.83 -7.38
CA ARG A 52 -13.32 8.07 -7.48
C ARG A 52 -14.60 7.88 -8.28
N ALA A 53 -14.55 7.13 -9.39
CA ALA A 53 -15.73 6.78 -10.18
C ALA A 53 -16.75 5.93 -9.39
N LYS A 54 -16.27 5.06 -8.48
CA LYS A 54 -17.12 4.32 -7.54
C LYS A 54 -17.70 5.17 -6.39
N GLY A 55 -17.42 6.47 -6.35
CA GLY A 55 -17.89 7.36 -5.28
C GLY A 55 -17.10 7.29 -3.97
N CYS A 56 -15.92 6.65 -3.96
CA CYS A 56 -15.10 6.60 -2.75
C CYS A 56 -14.54 8.00 -2.39
N SER A 57 -14.52 8.31 -1.09
CA SER A 57 -13.87 9.54 -0.61
C SER A 57 -12.38 9.54 -0.93
N TYR A 58 -11.80 10.74 -1.03
CA TYR A 58 -10.37 10.91 -1.32
C TYR A 58 -9.49 10.13 -0.32
N GLN A 59 -9.75 10.33 0.97
CA GLN A 59 -9.00 9.67 2.05
C GLN A 59 -9.20 8.15 2.08
N ALA A 60 -10.38 7.65 1.72
CA ALA A 60 -10.59 6.19 1.59
C ALA A 60 -9.79 5.62 0.42
N THR A 61 -9.77 6.33 -0.71
CA THR A 61 -9.03 5.95 -1.91
C THR A 61 -7.53 5.89 -1.64
N LEU A 62 -6.96 6.94 -1.02
CA LEU A 62 -5.54 6.98 -0.68
C LEU A 62 -5.14 5.86 0.28
N ARG A 63 -5.95 5.58 1.30
CA ARG A 63 -5.68 4.47 2.23
C ARG A 63 -5.72 3.11 1.52
N GLY A 64 -6.64 2.92 0.58
CA GLY A 64 -6.69 1.72 -0.25
C GLY A 64 -5.48 1.59 -1.18
N LEU A 65 -5.02 2.72 -1.76
CA LEU A 65 -3.83 2.76 -2.60
C LEU A 65 -2.57 2.45 -1.79
N ALA A 66 -2.41 3.08 -0.62
CA ALA A 66 -1.35 2.80 0.35
C ALA A 66 -1.30 1.32 0.75
N PHE A 67 -2.45 0.67 0.96
CA PHE A 67 -2.51 -0.76 1.26
C PHE A 67 -1.93 -1.63 0.13
N LYS A 68 -2.22 -1.30 -1.14
CA LYS A 68 -1.62 -2.01 -2.29
C LYS A 68 -0.11 -1.80 -2.33
N TRP A 69 0.32 -0.55 -2.20
CA TRP A 69 1.72 -0.16 -2.19
C TRP A 69 2.54 -0.85 -1.11
N ILE A 70 2.04 -0.92 0.13
CA ILE A 70 2.70 -1.64 1.24
C ILE A 70 2.98 -3.09 0.86
N ARG A 71 2.05 -3.77 0.17
CA ARG A 71 2.22 -5.16 -0.24
C ARG A 71 3.27 -5.31 -1.35
N ILE A 72 3.33 -4.36 -2.27
CA ILE A 72 4.33 -4.33 -3.36
C ILE A 72 5.72 -4.13 -2.75
N VAL A 73 5.91 -3.06 -1.96
CA VAL A 73 7.19 -2.74 -1.32
C VAL A 73 7.63 -3.87 -0.40
N TYR A 74 6.71 -4.45 0.37
CA TYR A 74 7.03 -5.60 1.21
C TYR A 74 7.54 -6.79 0.41
N ARG A 75 6.94 -7.08 -0.75
CA ARG A 75 7.44 -8.14 -1.64
C ARG A 75 8.84 -7.81 -2.16
N CYS A 76 9.03 -6.62 -2.71
CA CYS A 76 10.34 -6.12 -3.19
C CYS A 76 11.42 -6.20 -2.10
N TRP A 77 11.09 -5.80 -0.87
CA TRP A 77 11.99 -5.87 0.27
C TRP A 77 12.35 -7.32 0.62
N LYS A 78 11.36 -8.22 0.64
CA LYS A 78 11.58 -9.63 0.96
C LYS A 78 12.40 -10.38 -0.09
N THR A 79 12.30 -9.99 -1.35
CA THR A 79 13.05 -10.58 -2.48
C THR A 79 14.32 -9.80 -2.80
N SER A 80 14.60 -8.71 -2.10
CA SER A 80 15.71 -7.78 -2.40
C SER A 80 15.72 -7.32 -3.86
N THR A 81 14.53 -7.13 -4.44
CA THR A 81 14.37 -6.67 -5.84
C THR A 81 13.89 -5.23 -5.86
N VAL A 82 14.41 -4.44 -6.80
CA VAL A 82 13.90 -3.09 -7.06
C VAL A 82 12.47 -3.19 -7.60
N TYR A 83 11.66 -2.17 -7.31
CA TYR A 83 10.32 -2.07 -7.88
C TYR A 83 10.40 -1.82 -9.39
N ASP A 84 9.75 -2.68 -10.17
CA ASP A 84 9.52 -2.50 -11.60
C ASP A 84 8.01 -2.47 -11.87
N GLU A 85 7.53 -1.34 -12.38
CA GLU A 85 6.12 -1.12 -12.69
C GLU A 85 5.62 -2.07 -13.77
N LYS A 86 6.44 -2.40 -14.78
CA LYS A 86 6.07 -3.29 -15.88
C LYS A 86 5.81 -4.70 -15.36
N ALA A 87 6.68 -5.20 -14.49
CA ALA A 87 6.50 -6.50 -13.84
C ALA A 87 5.20 -6.55 -13.02
N TYR A 88 4.86 -5.46 -12.32
CA TYR A 88 3.61 -5.37 -11.57
C TYR A 88 2.37 -5.36 -12.49
N LEU A 89 2.40 -4.58 -13.56
CA LEU A 89 1.33 -4.54 -14.57
C LEU A 89 1.13 -5.91 -15.24
N GLN A 90 2.21 -6.60 -15.61
CA GLN A 90 2.14 -7.96 -16.14
C GLN A 90 1.50 -8.94 -15.14
N ALA A 91 1.82 -8.82 -13.85
CA ALA A 91 1.20 -9.64 -12.82
C ALA A 91 -0.30 -9.34 -12.66
N LEU A 92 -0.73 -8.09 -12.85
CA LEU A 92 -2.14 -7.73 -12.88
C LEU A 92 -2.86 -8.31 -14.11
N ILE A 93 -2.21 -8.32 -15.29
CA ILE A 93 -2.76 -8.87 -16.54
C ILE A 93 -3.00 -10.37 -16.37
N ARG A 94 -1.98 -11.09 -15.89
CA ARG A 94 -2.07 -12.54 -15.64
C ARG A 94 -3.19 -12.92 -14.66
N ARG A 95 -3.61 -11.99 -13.81
CA ARG A 95 -4.67 -12.19 -12.79
C ARG A 95 -6.03 -11.66 -13.22
N GLY A 96 -6.15 -11.08 -14.41
CA GLY A 96 -7.41 -10.50 -14.89
C GLY A 96 -7.90 -9.33 -14.03
N SER A 97 -6.99 -8.47 -13.57
CA SER A 97 -7.41 -7.34 -12.73
C SER A 97 -8.13 -6.27 -13.55
N THR A 98 -9.30 -5.83 -13.08
CA THR A 98 -10.09 -4.69 -13.59
C THR A 98 -9.36 -3.33 -13.55
N LEU A 99 -8.11 -3.28 -13.09
CA LEU A 99 -7.29 -2.07 -13.09
C LEU A 99 -6.66 -1.78 -14.45
N ILE A 100 -6.62 -2.78 -15.34
CA ILE A 100 -6.01 -2.69 -16.67
C ILE A 100 -7.03 -2.37 -17.75
N GLU A 101 -8.32 -2.57 -17.49
CA GLU A 101 -9.42 -2.30 -18.44
C GLU A 101 -9.61 -0.81 -18.74
N ILE A 102 -8.90 0.09 -18.04
CA ILE A 102 -9.02 1.52 -18.26
C ILE A 102 -8.12 1.88 -19.45
N PRO A 103 -8.66 2.44 -20.54
CA PRO A 103 -7.93 2.56 -21.78
C PRO A 103 -6.73 3.50 -21.64
N MET A 104 -5.68 3.13 -22.36
CA MET A 104 -4.61 3.99 -22.85
C MET A 104 -5.20 5.08 -23.78
N GLU A 105 -6.09 5.94 -23.28
CA GLU A 105 -6.74 6.99 -24.09
C GLU A 105 -6.02 8.34 -24.02
N GLU A 106 -4.98 8.50 -23.18
CA GLU A 106 -4.28 9.78 -23.02
C GLU A 106 -2.75 9.64 -23.09
N ALA A 107 -2.26 8.95 -24.12
CA ALA A 107 -0.85 9.00 -24.53
C ALA A 107 -0.67 9.74 -25.88
N SER A 108 -1.62 10.61 -26.25
CA SER A 108 -1.55 11.47 -27.43
C SER A 108 -2.38 12.73 -27.20
N GLY A 109 -1.73 13.79 -26.73
CA GLY A 109 -2.29 15.13 -26.54
C GLY A 109 -1.18 16.09 -26.16
#